data_AF-A0A4Q2YML0-F1
#
_entry.id   AF-A0A4Q2YML0-F1
#
_cell.length_a   1.000
_cell.length_b   1.000
_cell.length_c   1.000
_cell.angle_alpha   90.00
_cell.angle_beta   90.00
_cell.angle_gamma   90.00
#
_symmetry.space_group_name_H-M   'P 1'
#
loop_
_entity.id
_entity.type
_entity.pdbx_description
1 polymer ?
#
loop_
_entity_poly.entity_id
_entity_poly.type
_entity_poly.pdbx_seq_one_letter_code
_entity_poly.pdbx_strand_id
1 'polypeptide(L)'
;MSKSDLKPIVVEGRNCWRIERADKARMIVDAADYYRLLKQLMADAKQRILLIGWDFDPRIALLPDNKGKGEPLGQYLLRLAREKPARDIDILRWNFGGLKYFAIPRVLSMVMRWKLTRSISFRLDSAHPIGCSHHQKVAVFDDHLA
;
A
#
# COMPACT_ATOMS: atom_id res chain seq x y z
N MET A 1 -20.38 -22.93 26.37
CA MET A 1 -19.03 -22.42 26.70
C MET A 1 -19.19 -21.04 27.30
N SER A 2 -18.70 -20.81 28.51
CA SER A 2 -18.74 -19.51 29.17
C SER A 2 -17.75 -18.56 28.47
N LYS A 3 -18.07 -17.26 28.39
CA LYS A 3 -17.14 -16.22 27.88
C LYS A 3 -15.79 -16.20 28.62
N SER A 4 -15.72 -16.79 29.83
CA SER A 4 -14.52 -16.87 30.67
C SER A 4 -13.42 -17.81 30.15
N ASP A 5 -13.71 -18.69 29.18
CA ASP A 5 -12.77 -19.75 28.78
C ASP A 5 -12.05 -19.44 27.45
N LEU A 6 -12.33 -18.29 26.82
CA LEU A 6 -11.72 -17.91 25.56
C LEU A 6 -10.37 -17.23 25.80
N LYS A 7 -9.30 -17.94 25.44
CA LYS A 7 -7.95 -17.36 25.41
C LYS A 7 -7.82 -16.40 24.22
N PRO A 8 -7.24 -15.21 24.41
CA PRO A 8 -7.02 -14.28 23.31
C PRO A 8 -6.01 -14.86 22.30
N ILE A 9 -6.34 -14.73 21.01
CA ILE A 9 -5.48 -15.20 19.91
C ILE A 9 -4.17 -14.40 19.87
N VAL A 10 -4.27 -13.09 20.10
CA VAL A 10 -3.14 -12.16 20.14
C VAL A 10 -2.76 -11.83 21.58
N VAL A 11 -1.45 -11.90 21.85
CA VAL A 11 -0.83 -11.65 23.16
C VAL A 11 0.36 -10.74 22.93
N GLU A 12 0.32 -9.56 23.56
CA GLU A 12 1.36 -8.54 23.45
C GLU A 12 2.73 -9.07 23.86
N GLY A 13 3.76 -8.70 23.11
CA GLY A 13 5.13 -9.17 23.31
C GLY A 13 5.39 -10.62 22.87
N ARG A 14 4.35 -11.42 22.59
CA ARG A 14 4.49 -12.80 22.09
C ARG A 14 4.25 -12.90 20.60
N ASN A 15 3.08 -12.49 20.14
CA ASN A 15 2.67 -12.59 18.72
C ASN A 15 1.95 -11.33 18.20
N CYS A 16 1.91 -10.26 18.99
CA CYS A 16 1.61 -8.92 18.52
C CYS A 16 2.53 -7.91 19.22
N TRP A 17 2.83 -6.80 18.54
CA TRP A 17 3.67 -5.75 19.10
C TRP A 17 2.95 -4.98 20.21
N ARG A 18 1.69 -4.59 19.96
CA ARG A 18 0.84 -3.88 20.91
C ARG A 18 -0.64 -4.16 20.63
N ILE A 19 -1.47 -4.05 21.67
CA ILE A 19 -2.93 -4.01 21.55
C ILE A 19 -3.41 -2.59 21.89
N GLU A 20 -4.05 -1.93 20.92
CA GLU A 20 -4.57 -0.56 21.07
C GLU A 20 -6.04 -0.47 20.65
N ARG A 21 -6.74 0.54 21.16
CA ARG A 21 -8.14 0.78 20.81
C ARG A 21 -8.26 1.74 19.63
N ALA A 22 -8.94 1.31 18.57
CA ALA A 22 -9.38 2.20 17.51
C ALA A 22 -10.73 2.85 17.87
N ASP A 23 -10.85 4.17 17.66
CA ASP A 23 -12.13 4.87 17.87
C ASP A 23 -13.18 4.47 16.83
N LYS A 24 -12.74 4.11 15.63
CA LYS A 24 -13.58 3.65 14.52
C LYS A 24 -12.88 2.53 13.77
N ALA A 25 -13.65 1.55 13.32
CA ALA A 25 -13.20 0.48 12.45
C ALA A 25 -14.29 0.16 11.43
N ARG A 26 -13.89 -0.19 10.20
CA ARG A 26 -14.81 -0.58 9.14
C ARG A 26 -14.27 -1.77 8.38
N MET A 27 -15.11 -2.80 8.22
CA MET A 27 -14.83 -3.88 7.28
C MET A 27 -15.24 -3.46 5.88
N ILE A 28 -14.37 -3.70 4.91
CA ILE A 28 -14.65 -3.47 3.50
C ILE A 28 -14.61 -4.83 2.81
N VAL A 29 -15.69 -5.17 2.12
CA VAL A 29 -15.79 -6.40 1.34
C VAL A 29 -15.49 -6.06 -0.10
N ASP A 30 -14.70 -6.91 -0.75
CA ASP A 30 -14.26 -6.80 -2.13
C ASP A 30 -13.33 -5.64 -2.48
N ALA A 31 -12.58 -5.84 -3.57
CA ALA A 31 -11.56 -4.92 -4.04
C ALA A 31 -12.14 -3.62 -4.61
N ALA A 32 -13.34 -3.65 -5.19
CA ALA A 32 -13.95 -2.47 -5.83
C ALA A 32 -14.21 -1.36 -4.81
N ASP A 33 -14.79 -1.72 -3.65
CA ASP A 33 -15.07 -0.76 -2.58
C ASP A 33 -13.80 -0.31 -1.89
N TYR A 34 -12.87 -1.25 -1.67
CA TYR A 34 -11.56 -0.95 -1.11
C TYR A 34 -10.79 0.05 -1.97
N TYR A 35 -10.67 -0.18 -3.28
CA TYR A 35 -9.90 0.69 -4.18
C TYR A 35 -10.54 2.06 -4.39
N ARG A 36 -11.87 2.15 -4.34
CA ARG A 36 -12.56 3.45 -4.36
C ARG A 36 -12.21 4.27 -3.13
N LEU A 37 -12.30 3.66 -1.94
CA LEU A 37 -11.92 4.34 -0.71
C LEU A 37 -10.43 4.68 -0.71
N LEU A 38 -9.56 3.75 -1.12
CA LEU A 38 -8.12 3.96 -1.20
C LEU A 38 -7.76 5.15 -2.10
N LYS A 39 -8.39 5.26 -3.27
CA LYS A 39 -8.19 6.41 -4.18
C LYS A 39 -8.63 7.71 -3.52
N GLN A 40 -9.76 7.73 -2.81
CA GLN A 40 -10.21 8.92 -2.09
C GLN A 40 -9.21 9.32 -0.99
N LEU A 41 -8.81 8.37 -0.14
CA LEU A 41 -7.88 8.62 0.96
C LEU A 41 -6.51 9.12 0.48
N MET A 42 -5.98 8.54 -0.60
CA MET A 42 -4.74 9.03 -1.23
C MET A 42 -4.86 10.47 -1.75
N ALA A 43 -6.01 10.84 -2.33
CA ALA A 43 -6.23 12.20 -2.80
C ALA A 43 -6.30 13.20 -1.63
N ASP A 44 -7.00 12.80 -0.56
CA ASP A 44 -7.30 13.64 0.59
C ASP A 44 -6.09 13.84 1.51
N ALA A 45 -5.21 12.84 1.63
CA ALA A 45 -4.00 12.87 2.45
C ALA A 45 -3.21 14.17 2.24
N LYS A 46 -2.70 14.74 3.33
CA LYS A 46 -2.05 16.05 3.35
C LYS A 46 -0.54 15.96 3.54
N GLN A 47 -0.08 15.03 4.37
CA GLN A 47 1.30 14.92 4.82
C GLN A 47 1.98 13.65 4.30
N ARG A 48 1.35 12.48 4.46
CA ARG A 48 1.98 11.21 4.10
C ARG A 48 1.00 10.18 3.57
N ILE A 49 1.44 9.45 2.55
CA ILE A 49 0.85 8.22 2.05
C ILE A 49 1.90 7.13 2.20
N LEU A 50 1.65 6.11 3.01
CA LEU A 50 2.53 4.94 3.16
C LEU A 50 1.84 3.70 2.61
N LEU A 51 2.42 3.08 1.59
CA LEU A 51 1.90 1.88 0.94
C LEU A 51 2.89 0.73 1.13
N ILE A 52 2.46 -0.34 1.79
CA ILE A 52 3.27 -1.55 2.00
C ILE A 52 2.53 -2.73 1.38
N GLY A 53 3.23 -3.52 0.58
CA GLY A 53 2.56 -4.56 -0.20
C GLY A 53 3.53 -5.57 -0.81
N TRP A 54 3.08 -6.82 -0.82
CA TRP A 54 3.79 -7.91 -1.50
C TRP A 54 4.07 -7.61 -2.98
N ASP A 55 3.12 -6.97 -3.68
CA ASP A 55 3.31 -6.51 -5.05
C ASP A 55 2.56 -5.20 -5.32
N PHE A 56 3.17 -4.36 -6.15
CA PHE A 56 2.59 -3.12 -6.67
C PHE A 56 2.82 -3.09 -8.18
N ASP A 57 1.77 -3.36 -8.94
CA ASP A 57 1.81 -3.20 -10.38
C ASP A 57 1.37 -1.78 -10.75
N PRO A 58 2.27 -0.90 -11.23
CA PRO A 58 1.92 0.47 -11.57
C PRO A 58 0.94 0.59 -12.76
N ARG A 59 0.62 -0.51 -13.44
CA ARG A 59 -0.25 -0.53 -14.62
C ARG A 59 -1.73 -0.65 -14.28
N ILE A 60 -2.08 -1.13 -13.08
CA ILE A 60 -3.48 -1.36 -12.70
C ILE A 60 -4.24 -0.04 -12.60
N ALA A 61 -5.50 -0.04 -12.99
CA ALA A 61 -6.42 1.04 -12.69
C ALA A 61 -7.19 0.69 -11.41
N LEU A 62 -7.17 1.58 -10.42
CA LEU A 62 -7.93 1.38 -9.17
C LEU A 62 -9.45 1.47 -9.39
N LEU A 63 -9.86 2.32 -10.33
CA LEU A 63 -11.26 2.50 -10.74
C LEU A 63 -11.33 2.35 -12.26
N PRO A 64 -11.35 1.11 -12.78
CA PRO A 64 -11.54 0.87 -14.21
C PRO A 64 -13.01 1.10 -14.61
N ASP A 65 -13.21 1.51 -15.86
CA ASP A 65 -14.51 1.52 -16.53
C ASP A 65 -14.96 0.10 -16.93
N ASN A 66 -16.14 -0.01 -17.55
CA ASN A 66 -16.69 -1.29 -18.02
C ASN A 66 -15.81 -1.99 -19.08
N LYS A 67 -14.82 -1.29 -19.66
CA LYS A 67 -13.85 -1.84 -20.62
C LYS A 67 -12.52 -2.17 -19.95
N GLY A 68 -12.44 -2.10 -18.62
CA GLY A 68 -11.22 -2.34 -17.86
C GLY A 68 -10.20 -1.19 -17.92
N LYS A 69 -10.59 -0.02 -18.45
CA LYS A 69 -9.69 1.12 -18.65
C LYS A 69 -9.83 2.14 -17.53
N GLY A 70 -8.71 2.70 -17.10
CA GLY A 70 -8.69 3.78 -16.13
C GLY A 70 -7.28 4.35 -15.98
N GLU A 71 -7.14 5.37 -15.14
CA GLU A 71 -5.84 5.95 -14.81
C GLU A 71 -4.96 4.89 -14.11
N PRO A 72 -3.79 4.52 -14.68
CA PRO A 72 -2.89 3.57 -14.06
C PRO A 72 -2.35 4.11 -12.73
N LEU A 73 -2.19 3.25 -11.73
CA LEU A 73 -1.68 3.57 -10.40
C LEU A 73 -0.34 4.34 -10.46
N GLY A 74 0.55 3.91 -11.35
CA GLY A 74 1.80 4.58 -11.69
C GLY A 74 1.65 6.07 -11.96
N GLN A 75 0.73 6.36 -12.88
CA GLN A 75 0.44 7.72 -13.31
C GLN A 75 -0.30 8.51 -12.23
N TYR A 76 -1.21 7.84 -11.53
CA TYR A 76 -1.98 8.44 -10.44
C TYR A 76 -1.07 8.93 -9.31
N LEU A 77 -0.14 8.10 -8.82
CA LEU A 77 0.81 8.49 -7.78
C LEU A 77 1.73 9.62 -8.22
N LEU A 78 2.19 9.63 -9.49
CA LEU A 78 2.95 10.74 -10.05
C LEU A 78 2.13 12.05 -10.07
N ARG A 79 0.86 11.97 -10.43
CA ARG A 79 -0.03 13.14 -10.42
C ARG A 79 -0.21 13.67 -9.01
N LEU A 80 -0.50 12.80 -8.04
CA LEU A 80 -0.61 13.16 -6.62
C LEU A 80 0.67 13.83 -6.08
N ALA A 81 1.83 13.31 -6.48
CA ALA A 81 3.13 13.86 -6.10
C ALA A 81 3.39 15.27 -6.67
N ARG A 82 2.89 15.54 -7.88
CA ARG A 82 3.00 16.86 -8.53
C ARG A 82 2.01 17.88 -7.99
N GLU A 83 0.79 17.45 -7.68
CA GLU A 83 -0.25 18.31 -7.12
C GLU A 83 0.14 18.83 -5.73
N LYS A 84 0.84 18.01 -4.93
CA LYS A 84 1.31 18.37 -3.59
C LYS A 84 2.75 17.90 -3.37
N PRO A 85 3.77 18.66 -3.82
CA PRO A 85 5.17 18.26 -3.71
C PRO A 85 5.71 18.13 -2.28
N ALA A 86 5.00 18.70 -1.29
CA ALA A 86 5.34 18.62 0.13
C ALA A 86 4.77 17.38 0.84
N ARG A 87 3.91 16.60 0.17
CA ARG A 87 3.34 15.36 0.72
C ARG A 87 4.24 14.18 0.35
N ASP A 88 4.65 13.41 1.34
CA ASP A 88 5.44 12.20 1.14
C ASP A 88 4.57 11.05 0.62
N ILE A 89 5.08 10.31 -0.35
CA ILE A 89 4.49 9.05 -0.84
C ILE A 89 5.56 7.96 -0.71
N ASP A 90 5.47 7.18 0.36
CA ASP A 90 6.37 6.09 0.67
C ASP A 90 5.77 4.76 0.21
N ILE A 91 6.52 4.02 -0.61
CA ILE A 91 6.08 2.74 -1.17
C ILE A 91 7.13 1.69 -0.83
N LEU A 92 6.74 0.67 -0.07
CA LEU A 92 7.57 -0.49 0.26
C LEU A 92 7.01 -1.73 -0.42
N ARG A 93 7.82 -2.35 -1.29
CA ARG A 93 7.47 -3.56 -2.02
C ARG A 93 8.46 -4.69 -1.73
N TRP A 94 7.99 -5.94 -1.66
CA TRP A 94 8.86 -7.10 -1.48
C TRP A 94 9.69 -7.44 -2.73
N ASN A 95 10.97 -7.81 -2.54
CA ASN A 95 11.95 -7.92 -3.64
C ASN A 95 11.81 -9.14 -4.55
N PHE A 96 11.46 -10.31 -4.01
CA PHE A 96 11.64 -11.56 -4.76
C PHE A 96 10.47 -11.87 -5.72
N GLY A 97 9.24 -11.47 -5.39
CA GLY A 97 8.08 -11.61 -6.27
C GLY A 97 8.11 -10.68 -7.49
N GLY A 98 8.98 -9.66 -7.46
CA GLY A 98 8.94 -8.54 -8.38
C GLY A 98 9.91 -8.55 -9.56
N LEU A 99 10.85 -9.50 -9.60
CA LEU A 99 11.96 -9.46 -10.56
C LEU A 99 11.49 -9.52 -12.03
N LYS A 100 10.40 -10.26 -12.30
CA LYS A 100 9.79 -10.39 -13.62
C LYS A 100 9.23 -9.06 -14.16
N TYR A 101 8.85 -8.13 -13.28
CA TYR A 101 8.29 -6.85 -13.71
C TYR A 101 9.36 -5.86 -14.19
N PHE A 102 10.60 -5.98 -13.70
CA PHE A 102 11.72 -5.18 -14.22
C PHE A 102 12.12 -5.58 -15.63
N ALA A 103 11.73 -6.78 -16.10
CA ALA A 103 11.87 -7.18 -17.49
C ALA A 103 10.84 -6.49 -18.42
N ILE A 104 9.86 -5.77 -17.88
CA ILE A 104 8.85 -5.03 -18.66
C ILE A 104 9.29 -3.56 -18.78
N PRO A 105 9.71 -3.07 -19.96
CA PRO A 105 10.29 -1.73 -20.12
C PRO A 105 9.39 -0.60 -19.60
N ARG A 106 8.08 -0.73 -19.77
CA ARG A 106 7.09 0.27 -19.29
C ARG A 106 6.97 0.32 -17.76
N VAL A 107 7.17 -0.80 -17.07
CA VAL A 107 7.16 -0.84 -15.60
C VAL A 107 8.47 -0.25 -15.08
N LEU A 108 9.60 -0.66 -15.64
CA LEU A 108 10.91 -0.10 -15.30
C LEU A 108 10.94 1.43 -15.48
N SER A 109 10.44 1.94 -16.60
CA SER A 109 10.38 3.40 -16.83
C SER A 109 9.44 4.13 -15.87
N MET A 110 8.39 3.49 -15.37
CA MET A 110 7.52 4.07 -14.34
C MET A 110 8.21 4.10 -12.98
N VAL A 111 8.84 2.99 -12.56
CA VAL A 111 9.60 2.92 -11.31
C VAL A 111 10.74 3.95 -11.30
N MET A 112 11.43 4.14 -12.43
CA MET A 112 12.45 5.19 -12.55
C MET A 112 11.85 6.59 -12.37
N ARG A 113 10.69 6.88 -12.98
CA ARG A 113 10.00 8.16 -12.76
C ARG A 113 9.60 8.38 -11.30
N TRP A 114 9.15 7.33 -10.61
CA TRP A 114 8.91 7.41 -9.16
C TRP A 114 10.19 7.75 -8.40
N LYS A 115 11.28 7.03 -8.64
CA LYS A 115 12.57 7.29 -7.97
C LYS A 115 13.13 8.70 -8.23
N LEU A 116 12.83 9.30 -9.38
CA LEU A 116 13.23 10.66 -9.73
C LEU A 116 12.28 11.75 -9.18
N THR A 117 11.10 11.37 -8.68
CA THR A 117 10.13 12.30 -8.12
C THR A 117 10.40 12.49 -6.63
N ARG A 118 10.84 13.68 -6.23
CA ARG A 118 11.29 13.98 -4.85
C ARG A 118 10.31 13.54 -3.75
N SER A 119 9.01 13.72 -3.98
CA SER A 119 7.96 13.36 -3.02
C SER A 119 7.59 11.87 -3.03
N ILE A 120 8.25 11.03 -3.84
CA ILE A 120 8.01 9.59 -3.87
C ILE A 120 9.27 8.84 -3.44
N SER A 121 9.18 8.09 -2.33
CA SER A 121 10.20 7.12 -1.92
C SER A 121 9.76 5.71 -2.28
N PHE A 122 10.32 5.13 -3.34
CA PHE A 122 10.06 3.73 -3.70
C PHE A 122 11.20 2.83 -3.20
N ARG A 123 10.88 1.92 -2.29
CA ARG A 123 11.81 0.99 -1.65
C ARG A 123 11.42 -0.46 -1.88
N LEU A 124 12.46 -1.26 -1.88
CA LEU A 124 12.48 -2.67 -2.21
C LEU A 124 12.96 -3.40 -0.94
N ASP A 125 12.07 -4.17 -0.30
CA ASP A 125 12.37 -4.87 0.95
C ASP A 125 13.12 -6.19 0.71
N SER A 126 14.32 -6.27 1.27
CA SER A 126 15.19 -7.46 1.35
C SER A 126 15.50 -7.87 2.79
N ALA A 127 14.78 -7.38 3.79
CA ALA A 127 15.03 -7.73 5.19
C ALA A 127 14.68 -9.21 5.51
N HIS A 128 14.03 -9.90 4.58
CA HIS A 128 13.63 -11.29 4.73
C HIS A 128 14.67 -12.25 4.13
N PRO A 129 14.97 -13.38 4.80
CA PRO A 129 15.79 -14.44 4.23
C PRO A 129 15.30 -14.88 2.85
N ILE A 130 16.20 -15.40 2.02
CA ILE A 130 15.87 -15.92 0.69
C ILE A 130 14.74 -16.97 0.82
N GLY A 131 13.63 -16.75 0.12
CA GLY A 131 12.43 -17.60 0.19
C GLY A 131 11.31 -17.09 1.12
N CYS A 132 11.56 -16.08 1.96
CA CYS A 132 10.55 -15.47 2.84
C CYS A 132 10.00 -14.16 2.25
N SER A 133 8.74 -13.84 2.56
CA SER A 133 8.06 -12.63 2.05
C SER A 133 7.32 -11.86 3.15
N HIS A 134 7.30 -10.52 3.06
CA HIS A 134 6.21 -9.76 3.69
C HIS A 134 4.97 -9.91 2.82
N HIS A 135 3.88 -10.47 3.35
CA HIS A 135 2.63 -10.67 2.60
C HIS A 135 1.53 -9.66 2.95
N GLN A 136 1.83 -8.78 3.90
CA GLN A 136 0.98 -7.70 4.36
C GLN A 136 0.66 -6.71 3.25
N LYS A 137 -0.55 -6.15 3.32
CA LYS A 137 -1.05 -5.11 2.42
C LYS A 137 -1.59 -4.02 3.33
N VAL A 138 -0.85 -2.94 3.46
CA VAL A 138 -1.11 -1.86 4.43
C VAL A 138 -1.05 -0.54 3.69
N ALA A 139 -2.03 0.32 3.94
CA ALA A 139 -2.04 1.69 3.45
C ALA A 139 -2.29 2.62 4.63
N VAL A 140 -1.34 3.49 4.95
CA VAL A 140 -1.45 4.45 6.05
C VAL A 140 -1.49 5.87 5.49
N PHE A 141 -2.39 6.70 6.02
CA PHE A 141 -2.60 8.07 5.59
C PHE A 141 -2.44 9.02 6.79
N ASP A 142 -1.55 10.01 6.63
CA ASP A 142 -1.31 11.08 7.61
C ASP A 142 -1.10 10.58 9.06
N ASP A 143 -0.59 9.36 9.24
CA ASP A 143 -0.34 8.70 10.53
C ASP A 143 -1.57 8.55 11.47
N HIS A 144 -2.78 8.64 10.91
CA HIS A 144 -4.03 8.57 11.68
C HIS A 144 -5.06 7.58 11.14
N LEU A 145 -4.86 7.06 9.92
CA LEU A 145 -5.74 6.08 9.31
C LEU A 145 -4.92 4.97 8.66
N ALA A 146 -5.28 3.71 8.95
CA ALA A 146 -4.69 2.51 8.38
C ALA A 146 -5.78 1.51 7.94
#